data_AF-A0A3E0Q9Y9-F1
#
_entry.id   AF-A0A3E0Q9Y9-F1
#
_cell.length_a   1.000
_cell.length_b   1.000
_cell.length_c   1.000
_cell.angle_alpha   90.00
_cell.angle_beta   90.00
_cell.angle_gamma   90.00
#
_symmetry.space_group_name_H-M   'P 1'
#
loop_
_entity.id
_entity.type
_entity.pdbx_description
1 polymer ?
#
loop_
_entity_poly.entity_id
_entity_poly.type
_entity_poly.pdbx_seq_one_letter_code
_entity_poly.pdbx_strand_id
1 'polypeptide(L)' 'MSLVEEAYRQAVDSMTSAEKFARMHAMLHWVRDMYARQLRDELGDVSAERLKWEVALRQYGSDRRTRELIQRKLQDVDS' A
#
# COMPACT_ATOMS: atom_id res chain seq x y z
N MET A 1 -19.75 4.03 -24.50
CA MET A 1 -18.38 3.75 -24.01
C MET A 1 -17.43 4.51 -24.92
N SER A 2 -16.49 5.27 -24.37
CA SER A 2 -15.51 6.04 -25.15
C SER A 2 -14.52 5.11 -25.84
N LEU A 3 -13.97 5.51 -26.99
CA LEU A 3 -12.89 4.78 -27.69
C LEU A 3 -11.70 4.51 -26.76
N VAL A 4 -11.41 5.42 -25.83
CA VAL A 4 -10.33 5.26 -24.84
C VAL A 4 -10.64 4.16 -23.82
N GLU A 5 -11.89 4.09 -23.36
CA GLU A 5 -12.33 3.07 -22.39
C GLU A 5 -12.28 1.67 -23.02
N GLU A 6 -12.67 1.56 -24.28
CA GLU A 6 -12.66 0.30 -25.02
C GLU A 6 -11.24 -0.19 -25.31
N ALA A 7 -10.34 0.70 -25.75
CA ALA A 7 -8.93 0.38 -25.93
C ALA A 7 -8.27 -0.04 -24.61
N TYR A 8 -8.56 0.66 -23.52
CA TYR A 8 -8.06 0.31 -22.20
C TYR A 8 -8.55 -1.08 -21.76
N ARG A 9 -9.84 -1.37 -21.95
CA ARG A 9 -10.41 -2.67 -21.58
C ARG A 9 -9.79 -3.80 -22.39
N GLN A 10 -9.66 -3.66 -23.70
CA GLN A 10 -8.99 -4.66 -24.54
C GLN A 10 -7.55 -4.93 -24.09
N ALA A 11 -6.79 -3.88 -23.77
CA ALA A 11 -5.43 -4.03 -23.27
C ALA A 11 -5.36 -4.76 -21.91
N VAL A 12 -6.34 -4.56 -21.02
CA VAL A 12 -6.43 -5.29 -19.74
C VAL A 12 -6.85 -6.74 -19.94
N ASP A 13 -7.80 -6.98 -20.84
CA ASP A 13 -8.31 -8.31 -21.14
C ASP A 13 -7.23 -9.19 -21.80
N SER A 14 -6.33 -8.59 -22.59
CA SER A 14 -5.20 -9.28 -23.21
C SER A 14 -4.03 -9.58 -22.26
N MET A 15 -4.03 -9.04 -21.04
CA MET A 15 -2.94 -9.30 -20.08
C MET A 15 -2.94 -10.76 -19.62
N THR A 16 -1.76 -11.35 -19.58
CA THR A 16 -1.49 -12.59 -18.87
C THR A 16 -1.70 -12.43 -17.37
N SER A 17 -1.89 -13.54 -16.66
CA SER A 17 -1.94 -13.53 -15.19
C SER A 17 -0.69 -12.89 -14.57
N ALA A 18 0.50 -13.16 -15.14
CA ALA A 18 1.76 -12.61 -14.66
C ALA A 18 1.79 -11.07 -14.74
N GLU A 19 1.35 -10.50 -15.87
CA GLU A 19 1.25 -9.05 -16.05
C GLU A 19 0.22 -8.42 -15.11
N LYS A 20 -0.93 -9.09 -14.90
CA LYS A 20 -1.94 -8.65 -13.93
C LYS A 20 -1.34 -8.60 -12.52
N PHE A 21 -0.59 -9.63 -12.10
CA PHE A 21 0.10 -9.65 -10.81
C PHE A 21 1.16 -8.56 -10.70
N ALA A 22 1.99 -8.38 -11.72
CA ALA A 22 3.02 -7.34 -11.73
C ALA A 22 2.40 -5.94 -11.60
N ARG A 23 1.30 -5.70 -12.32
CA ARG A 23 0.55 -4.43 -12.25
C ARG A 23 -0.07 -4.21 -10.86
N MET A 24 -0.70 -5.23 -10.27
CA MET A 24 -1.24 -5.14 -8.90
C MET A 24 -0.13 -4.83 -7.90
N HIS A 25 1.03 -5.50 -8.01
CA HIS A 25 2.17 -5.27 -7.15
C HIS A 25 2.70 -3.84 -7.27
N ALA A 26 2.84 -3.33 -8.50
CA ALA A 26 3.26 -1.95 -8.76
C ALA A 26 2.28 -0.93 -8.14
N MET A 27 0.97 -1.17 -8.26
CA MET A 27 -0.05 -0.32 -7.65
C MET A 27 0.04 -0.34 -6.12
N LEU A 28 0.19 -1.53 -5.52
CA LEU A 28 0.34 -1.67 -4.07
C LEU A 28 1.61 -0.98 -3.55
N HIS A 29 2.72 -1.08 -4.29
CA HIS A 29 3.96 -0.38 -3.97
C HIS A 29 3.76 1.13 -4.00
N TRP A 30 3.17 1.65 -5.07
CA TRP A 30 2.90 3.07 -5.23
C TRP A 30 2.03 3.64 -4.10
N VAL A 31 0.98 2.93 -3.69
CA VAL A 31 0.13 3.33 -2.56
C VAL A 31 0.92 3.39 -1.26
N ARG A 32 1.76 2.38 -0.98
CA ARG A 32 2.61 2.38 0.22
C ARG A 32 3.60 3.54 0.22
N ASP A 33 4.22 3.86 -0.91
CA ASP A 33 5.13 5.01 -1.04
C ASP A 33 4.41 6.35 -0.85
N MET A 34 3.17 6.45 -1.33
CA MET A 34 2.34 7.63 -1.10
C MET A 34 2.07 7.81 0.40
N TYR A 35 1.65 6.76 1.11
CA TYR A 35 1.44 6.83 2.56
C TYR A 35 2.73 7.12 3.32
N ALA A 36 3.85 6.52 2.93
CA ALA A 36 5.14 6.76 3.57
C ALA A 36 5.56 8.24 3.49
N ARG A 37 5.31 8.90 2.35
CA ARG A 37 5.57 10.34 2.19
C ARG A 37 4.68 11.18 3.09
N GLN A 38 3.37 10.94 3.09
CA GLN A 38 2.43 11.64 3.96
C GLN A 38 2.78 11.49 5.44
N LEU A 39 3.09 10.26 5.86
CA LEU A 39 3.42 9.96 7.26
C LEU A 39 4.76 10.55 7.70
N ARG A 40 5.75 10.70 6.80
CA ARG A 40 6.99 11.41 7.15
C ARG A 40 6.74 12.87 7.51
N ASP A 41 5.83 13.53 6.78
CA ASP A 41 5.46 14.91 7.08
C ASP A 41 4.69 15.03 8.40
N GLU A 42 3.87 14.01 8.74
CA GLU A 42 3.07 13.96 9.97
C GLU A 42 3.89 13.56 11.23
N LEU A 43 4.81 12.60 11.10
CA LEU A 43 5.52 11.95 12.22
C LEU A 43 6.92 12.53 12.47
N GLY A 44 7.50 13.24 11.49
CA GLY A 44 8.88 13.71 11.56
C GLY A 44 9.91 12.59 11.35
N ASP A 45 11.07 12.72 11.98
CA ASP A 45 12.15 11.75 11.84
C ASP A 45 11.86 10.49 12.66
N VAL A 46 11.45 9.42 11.97
CA VAL A 46 11.20 8.10 12.53
C VAL A 46 12.02 7.06 11.79
N SER A 47 12.31 5.95 12.47
CA SER A 47 13.02 4.83 11.85
C SER A 47 12.25 4.27 10.65
N ALA A 48 12.96 3.70 9.69
CA ALA A 48 12.32 3.06 8.53
C ALA A 48 11.38 1.91 8.94
N GLU A 49 11.73 1.17 10.00
CA GLU A 49 10.90 0.09 10.53
C GLU A 49 9.62 0.64 11.17
N ARG A 50 9.69 1.76 11.91
CA ARG A 50 8.49 2.44 12.46
C ARG A 50 7.57 2.89 11.33
N LEU A 51 8.13 3.60 10.33
CA LEU A 51 7.37 4.10 9.19
C LEU A 51 6.65 2.99 8.43
N LYS A 52 7.30 1.83 8.24
CA LYS A 52 6.70 0.66 7.61
C LYS A 52 5.44 0.19 8.34
N TRP A 53 5.47 0.13 9.68
CA TRP A 53 4.30 -0.30 10.46
C TRP A 53 3.19 0.76 10.48
N GLU A 54 3.53 2.04 10.46
CA GLU A 54 2.54 3.13 10.33
C GLU A 54 1.84 3.09 8.96
N VAL A 55 2.59 2.85 7.89
CA VAL A 55 2.03 2.61 6.56
C VAL A 55 1.09 1.40 6.56
N ALA A 56 1.51 0.30 7.21
CA ALA A 56 0.67 -0.90 7.33
C ALA A 56 -0.62 -0.61 8.11
N LEU A 57 -0.54 0.18 9.20
CA LEU A 57 -1.70 0.57 10.00
C LEU A 57 -2.69 1.39 9.16
N ARG A 58 -2.18 2.34 8.36
CA ARG A 58 -3.02 3.16 7.46
C ARG A 58 -3.68 2.32 6.36
N GLN A 59 -2.98 1.31 5.84
CA GLN A 59 -3.49 0.47 4.75
C GLN A 59 -4.46 -0.62 5.22
N TYR A 60 -4.25 -1.20 6.39
CA TYR A 60 -4.96 -2.41 6.84
C TYR A 60 -5.69 -2.27 8.18
N GLY A 61 -5.63 -1.09 8.82
CA GLY A 61 -6.16 -0.87 10.17
C GLY A 61 -7.69 -0.90 10.30
N SER A 62 -8.42 -1.05 9.19
CA SER A 62 -9.88 -1.26 9.21
C SER A 62 -10.27 -2.62 9.76
N ASP A 63 -9.42 -3.64 9.59
CA ASP A 63 -9.63 -4.96 10.20
C ASP A 63 -9.08 -4.99 11.63
N ARG A 64 -9.93 -5.32 12.60
CA ARG A 64 -9.58 -5.28 14.03
C ARG A 64 -8.38 -6.16 14.36
N ARG A 65 -8.37 -7.41 13.88
CA ARG A 65 -7.30 -8.37 14.21
C ARG A 65 -5.97 -7.93 13.62
N THR A 66 -5.99 -7.44 12.38
CA THR A 66 -4.81 -6.92 11.69
C THR A 66 -4.28 -5.67 12.39
N ARG A 67 -5.17 -4.75 12.79
CA ARG A 67 -4.81 -3.57 13.57
C ARG A 67 -4.10 -3.94 14.88
N GLU A 68 -4.64 -4.87 15.66
CA GLU A 68 -4.03 -5.32 16.91
C GLU A 68 -2.64 -5.94 16.71
N LEU A 69 -2.45 -6.69 15.62
CA LEU A 69 -1.14 -7.24 15.25
C LEU A 69 -0.12 -6.12 14.94
N ILE A 70 -0.53 -5.14 14.14
CA ILE A 70 0.34 -4.02 13.74
C ILE A 70 0.68 -3.15 14.95
N GLN A 71 -0.30 -2.86 15.82
CA GLN A 71 -0.08 -2.05 17.02
C GLN A 71 0.94 -2.67 17.98
N ARG A 72 0.96 -4.01 18.12
CA ARG A 72 2.01 -4.69 18.88
C ARG A 72 3.39 -4.49 18.25
N LYS A 73 3.48 -4.54 16.93
CA LYS A 73 4.75 -4.26 16.23
C LYS A 73 5.21 -2.83 16.34
N LEU A 74 4.28 -1.88 16.38
CA LEU A 74 4.58 -0.48 16.66
C LEU A 74 5.17 -0.31 18.08
N GLN A 75 4.59 -0.99 19.08
CA GLN A 75 5.12 -0.99 20.45
C GLN A 75 6.52 -1.63 20.54
N ASP A 76 6.75 -2.74 19.84
CA ASP A 76 8.05 -3.44 19.81
C ASP A 76 9.18 -2.54 19.24
N VAL A 77 8.86 -1.64 18.31
CA VAL A 77 9.85 -0.78 17.61
C VAL A 77 10.13 0.53 18.36
N ASP A 78 9.21 0.98 19.21
CA ASP A 78 9.36 2.20 20.04
C ASP A 78 10.05 1.94 21.39
N SER A 79 10.20 0.67 21.78
CA SER A 79 10.84 0.24 23.03
C SER A 79 12.37 0.26 22.93
#